data_AF-A0AAD9KEW9-F1
#
_entry.id   AF-A0AAD9KEW9-F1
#
_cell.length_a   1.000
_cell.length_b   1.000
_cell.length_c   1.000
_cell.angle_alpha   90.00
_cell.angle_beta   90.00
_cell.angle_gamma   90.00
#
_symmetry.space_group_name_H-M   'P 1'
#
loop_
_entity.id
_entity.type
_entity.pdbx_description
1 polymer ?
#
loop_
_entity_poly.entity_id
_entity_poly.type
_entity_poly.pdbx_seq_one_letter_code
_entity_poly.pdbx_strand_id
1 'polypeptide(L)'
;MQERRRSSPFRRIKSEAISLDPRLADNSFAAKSNARGAWGEKASHDLIHTQGKSFRHEKTKKKRGSYKGGPIDTTSVNSIKFDSD
;
A
#
# COMPACT_ATOMS: atom_id res chain seq x y z
N MET A 1 3.93 -40.43 30.32
CA MET A 1 4.54 -39.09 30.44
C MET A 1 3.59 -38.09 29.79
N GLN A 2 3.10 -37.08 30.52
CA GLN A 2 2.22 -36.06 29.94
C GLN A 2 3.06 -34.93 29.35
N GLU A 3 2.80 -34.61 28.08
CA GLU A 3 3.51 -33.58 27.34
C GLU A 3 3.14 -32.18 27.88
N ARG A 4 4.15 -31.40 28.29
CA ARG A 4 3.92 -30.04 28.79
C ARG A 4 3.60 -29.13 27.61
N ARG A 5 2.39 -28.55 27.62
CA ARG A 5 2.01 -27.50 26.66
C ARG A 5 2.99 -26.33 26.78
N ARG A 6 3.68 -26.01 25.68
CA ARG A 6 4.48 -24.77 25.58
C ARG A 6 3.50 -23.59 25.54
N SER A 7 3.48 -22.75 26.56
CA SER A 7 2.67 -21.53 26.49
C SER A 7 3.31 -20.57 25.48
N SER A 8 2.53 -20.14 24.50
CA SER A 8 2.92 -19.04 23.62
C SER A 8 2.51 -17.71 24.26
N PRO A 9 3.33 -16.64 24.18
CA PRO A 9 2.92 -15.32 24.61
C PRO A 9 1.60 -14.89 23.96
N PHE A 10 0.81 -14.05 24.64
CA PHE A 10 -0.40 -13.48 24.05
C PHE A 10 -0.04 -12.71 22.77
N ARG A 11 -0.78 -13.00 21.69
CA ARG A 11 -0.68 -12.29 20.41
C ARG A 11 -2.07 -11.80 20.03
N ARG A 12 -2.21 -10.51 19.74
CA ARG A 12 -3.46 -9.92 19.22
C ARG A 12 -3.82 -10.45 17.85
N ILE A 13 -2.80 -10.70 17.02
CA ILE A 13 -2.94 -11.24 15.66
C ILE A 13 -2.31 -12.62 15.64
N LYS A 14 -3.08 -13.62 15.18
CA LYS A 14 -2.58 -14.98 14.94
C LYS A 14 -2.20 -15.07 13.46
N SER A 15 -0.90 -15.07 13.15
CA SER A 15 -0.40 -15.17 11.77
C SER A 15 -0.89 -16.42 11.03
N GLU A 16 -1.20 -17.48 11.77
CA GLU A 16 -1.63 -18.78 11.25
C GLU A 16 -3.10 -18.78 10.78
N ALA A 17 -3.92 -17.84 11.26
CA ALA A 17 -5.37 -17.83 11.05
C ALA A 17 -5.81 -16.68 10.12
N ILE A 18 -4.94 -16.27 9.19
CA ILE A 18 -5.23 -15.15 8.28
C ILE A 18 -5.62 -15.71 6.91
N SER A 19 -6.90 -15.57 6.56
CA SER A 19 -7.36 -15.69 5.18
C SER A 19 -7.35 -14.30 4.56
N LEU A 20 -6.55 -14.11 3.49
CA LEU A 20 -6.47 -12.84 2.76
C LEU A 20 -7.12 -13.02 1.39
N ASP A 21 -8.00 -12.09 1.02
CA ASP A 21 -8.48 -11.97 -0.35
C ASP A 21 -7.28 -11.62 -1.25
N PRO A 22 -7.01 -12.39 -2.33
CA PRO A 22 -5.93 -12.10 -3.27
C PRO A 22 -5.97 -10.67 -3.83
N ARG A 23 -7.16 -10.07 -3.95
CA ARG A 23 -7.35 -8.70 -4.42
C ARG A 23 -6.78 -7.64 -3.48
N LEU A 24 -6.61 -7.97 -2.20
CA LEU A 24 -6.14 -7.09 -1.13
C LEU A 24 -4.71 -7.41 -0.69
N ALA A 25 -4.04 -8.33 -1.38
CA ALA A 25 -2.72 -8.83 -0.99
C ALA A 25 -1.60 -7.79 -1.21
N ASP A 26 -1.74 -6.90 -2.20
CA ASP A 26 -0.72 -5.90 -2.55
C ASP A 26 -1.26 -4.47 -2.45
N ASN A 27 -0.59 -3.66 -1.62
CA ASN A 27 -0.86 -2.23 -1.42
C ASN A 27 0.13 -1.33 -2.19
N SER A 28 0.98 -1.91 -3.04
CA SER A 28 1.93 -1.15 -3.84
C SER A 28 1.21 -0.25 -4.84
N PHE A 29 1.86 0.86 -5.23
CA PHE A 29 1.34 1.70 -6.31
C PHE A 29 1.23 0.91 -7.63
N ALA A 30 2.15 -0.04 -7.88
CA ALA A 30 2.20 -0.82 -9.10
C ALA A 30 1.03 -1.81 -9.24
N ALA A 31 0.46 -2.29 -8.13
CA ALA A 31 -0.72 -3.16 -8.14
C ALA A 31 -2.01 -2.45 -8.58
N LYS A 32 -2.03 -1.11 -8.61
CA LYS A 32 -3.16 -0.34 -9.11
C LYS A 32 -3.31 -0.57 -10.62
N SER A 33 -4.52 -0.95 -11.05
CA SER A 33 -4.83 -1.34 -12.45
C SER A 33 -4.37 -0.31 -13.49
N ASN A 34 -4.49 0.98 -13.18
CA ASN A 34 -4.05 2.10 -14.01
C ASN A 34 -2.85 2.85 -13.38
N ALA A 35 -1.88 2.13 -12.81
CA ALA A 35 -0.70 2.75 -12.20
C ALA A 35 0.18 3.48 -13.24
N ARG A 36 0.38 2.84 -14.39
CA ARG A 36 1.29 3.31 -15.44
C ARG A 36 0.71 4.52 -16.16
N GLY A 37 1.51 5.57 -16.32
CA GLY A 37 1.09 6.82 -16.94
C GLY A 37 0.10 7.64 -16.12
N ALA A 38 -0.25 7.24 -14.89
CA ALA A 38 -1.16 8.00 -14.05
C ALA A 38 -0.48 9.22 -13.42
N TRP A 39 -1.30 10.17 -12.96
CA TRP A 39 -0.86 11.36 -12.24
C TRP A 39 0.14 11.08 -11.09
N GLY A 40 0.03 9.92 -10.42
CA GLY A 40 0.87 9.55 -9.28
C GLY A 40 2.18 8.81 -9.62
N GLU A 41 2.39 8.38 -10.87
CA GLU A 41 3.50 7.49 -11.23
C GLU A 41 4.87 8.11 -10.92
N LYS A 42 5.08 9.37 -11.35
CA LYS A 42 6.32 10.11 -11.11
C LYS A 42 6.59 10.31 -9.61
N ALA A 43 5.54 10.60 -8.83
CA ALA A 43 5.66 10.73 -7.39
C ALA A 43 6.03 9.40 -6.73
N SER A 44 5.45 8.27 -7.18
CA SER A 44 5.82 6.95 -6.68
C SER A 44 7.30 6.65 -6.95
N HIS A 45 7.77 6.85 -8.19
CA HIS A 45 9.18 6.62 -8.55
C HIS A 45 10.16 7.45 -7.69
N ASP A 46 9.86 8.72 -7.45
CA ASP A 46 10.75 9.60 -6.69
C ASP A 46 10.71 9.32 -5.18
N LEU A 47 9.53 9.02 -4.62
CA LEU A 47 9.33 8.99 -3.17
C LEU A 47 9.42 7.60 -2.55
N ILE A 48 9.30 6.52 -3.33
CA ILE A 48 9.27 5.13 -2.82
C ILE A 48 10.52 4.75 -2.01
N HIS A 49 11.66 5.35 -2.33
CA HIS A 49 12.93 5.09 -1.64
C HIS A 49 13.13 5.94 -0.38
N THR A 50 12.18 6.82 -0.05
CA THR A 50 12.30 7.78 1.05
C THR A 50 11.31 7.44 2.17
N GLN A 51 11.74 7.59 3.42
CA GLN A 51 10.92 7.24 4.59
C GLN A 51 11.12 8.24 5.73
N GLY A 52 10.13 8.38 6.62
CA GLY A 52 10.22 9.23 7.80
C GLY A 52 10.60 10.69 7.51
N LYS A 53 11.67 11.18 8.12
CA LYS A 53 12.12 12.59 7.98
C LYS A 53 12.59 12.91 6.57
N SER A 54 13.28 12.00 5.88
CA SER A 54 13.76 12.25 4.51
C SER A 54 12.58 12.36 3.54
N PHE A 55 11.56 11.51 3.67
CA PHE A 55 10.33 11.60 2.89
C PHE A 55 9.67 12.98 3.00
N ARG A 56 9.56 13.53 4.21
CA ARG A 56 8.99 14.86 4.42
C ARG A 56 9.77 15.93 3.66
N HIS A 57 11.10 15.88 3.71
CA HIS A 57 11.97 16.82 3.01
C HIS A 57 11.87 16.67 1.49
N GLU A 58 11.99 15.44 0.98
CA GLU A 58 11.87 15.08 -0.44
C GLU A 58 10.54 15.55 -1.01
N LYS A 59 9.43 15.18 -0.36
CA LYS A 59 8.07 15.60 -0.73
C LYS A 59 7.95 17.12 -0.78
N THR A 60 8.48 17.82 0.22
CA THR A 60 8.38 19.30 0.27
C THR A 60 9.17 19.95 -0.86
N LYS A 61 10.36 19.44 -1.18
CA LYS A 61 11.16 19.93 -2.33
C LYS A 61 10.43 19.70 -3.65
N LYS A 62 9.92 18.49 -3.87
CA LYS A 62 9.21 18.11 -5.10
C LYS A 62 7.86 18.83 -5.26
N LYS A 63 7.15 19.07 -4.14
CA LYS A 63 5.90 19.86 -4.10
C LYS A 63 6.12 21.35 -4.38
N ARG A 64 7.26 21.92 -3.94
CA ARG A 64 7.60 23.33 -4.21
C ARG A 64 7.91 23.57 -5.69
N GLY A 65 8.38 22.56 -6.41
CA GLY A 65 8.41 22.59 -7.87
C GLY A 65 7.02 22.44 -8.46
N SER A 66 6.82 22.86 -9.71
CA SER A 66 5.58 22.62 -10.46
C SER A 66 5.46 21.13 -10.83
N TYR A 67 5.16 20.28 -9.84
CA TYR A 67 4.91 18.86 -10.08
C TYR A 67 3.80 18.71 -11.12
N LYS A 68 4.11 18.00 -12.20
CA LYS A 68 3.18 17.62 -13.26
C LYS A 68 3.38 16.12 -13.49
N GLY A 69 2.36 15.33 -13.12
CA GLY A 69 2.32 13.90 -13.38
C GLY A 69 1.71 13.59 -14.75
N GLY A 70 1.38 12.32 -14.99
CA GLY A 70 0.50 11.93 -16.10
C GLY A 70 -0.95 12.44 -15.90
N PRO A 71 -1.88 12.18 -16.83
CA PRO A 71 -3.26 12.64 -16.72
C PRO A 71 -3.95 12.17 -15.42
N ILE A 72 -4.90 12.98 -14.94
CA ILE A 72 -5.86 12.55 -13.92
C ILE A 72 -6.89 11.69 -14.62
N ASP A 73 -6.99 10.43 -14.20
CA ASP A 73 -8.03 9.53 -14.64
C ASP A 73 -9.32 9.85 -13.87
N THR A 74 -10.35 10.30 -14.59
CA THR A 74 -11.66 10.66 -14.04
C THR A 74 -12.73 9.61 -14.33
N THR A 75 -12.41 8.56 -15.10
CA THR A 75 -13.39 7.59 -15.61
C THR A 75 -13.25 6.23 -14.92
N SER A 76 -12.05 5.84 -14.51
CA SER A 76 -11.85 4.54 -13.88
C SER A 76 -12.23 4.50 -12.40
N VAL A 77 -12.67 3.33 -11.96
CA VAL A 77 -12.93 3.00 -10.56
C VAL A 77 -11.93 1.93 -10.14
N ASN A 78 -11.16 2.22 -9.09
CA ASN A 78 -10.15 1.30 -8.53
C ASN A 78 -10.55 0.78 -7.13
N SER A 79 -11.84 0.83 -6.79
CA SER A 79 -12.37 0.28 -5.54
C SER A 79 -12.79 -1.18 -5.71
N ILE A 80 -12.65 -1.97 -4.64
CA ILE A 80 -13.13 -3.35 -4.57
C ILE A 80 -14.50 -3.32 -3.87
N LYS A 81 -15.54 -3.77 -4.56
CA LYS A 81 -16.87 -3.95 -3.97
C LYS A 81 -16.87 -5.25 -3.16
N PHE A 82 -17.32 -5.16 -1.90
CA PHE A 82 -17.57 -6.34 -1.08
C PHE A 82 -18.92 -6.94 -1.43
N ASP A 83 -18.99 -8.26 -1.39
CA ASP A 83 -20.27 -8.97 -1.44
C ASP A 83 -21.06 -8.59 -0.17
N SER A 84 -22.37 -8.44 -0.31
CA SER A 84 -23.24 -8.19 0.84
C SER A 84 -23.49 -9.52 1.53
N ASP A 85 -23.34 -9.57 2.86
CA ASP A 85 -23.62 -10.74 3.70
C ASP A 85 -25.01 -11.35 3.43
#